data_AF-A0AAV7JBC6-F1
#
_entry.id   AF-A0AAV7JBC6-F1
#
_cell.length_a   1.000
_cell.length_b   1.000
_cell.length_c   1.000
_cell.angle_alpha   90.00
_cell.angle_beta   90.00
_cell.angle_gamma   90.00
#
_symmetry.space_group_name_H-M   'P 1'
#
loop_
_entity.id
_entity.type
_entity.pdbx_description
1 polymer ?
#
loop_
_entity_poly.entity_id
_entity_poly.type
_entity_poly.pdbx_seq_one_letter_code
_entity_poly.pdbx_strand_id
1 'polypeptide(L)'
;MPELGEVTIFSKIVNEAGKNYNFKSISNLSKKNPDIPVTWKEFGIRSESRGKELVIIVFRLGAGEAEEIRVLVNLSMTGIFCFNKTTEPPKYVKLQFITSCTTHSLFFSDQKGWGVWHIAEKGELWSDNRGPDPLTEYDLFRKNVLSNLKAKQFNNCICEALLEQLYFNGIGNYLRAEILFRAGINPFLPARDVLQAIADTEGEEGAKGEDILDLCRSVPQEVVTLGINKYAEDNKKWADWCQCYDKPGMTATKDKNGRMIYHKPEFISVVKSKKVASSSTETSPSKRKKKS
;
A
#
# COMPACT_ATOMS: atom_id res chain seq x y z
N MET A 1 0.00 -0.69 8.89
CA MET A 1 -0.38 0.34 7.90
C MET A 1 -1.24 -0.34 6.85
N PRO A 2 -2.44 0.15 6.51
CA PRO A 2 -3.21 -0.36 5.38
C PRO A 2 -2.38 -0.29 4.11
N GLU A 3 -2.49 -1.32 3.28
CA GLU A 3 -1.83 -1.40 1.99
C GLU A 3 -2.91 -1.49 0.90
N LEU A 4 -2.52 -1.77 -0.33
CA LEU A 4 -3.40 -1.76 -1.51
C LEU A 4 -4.73 -2.51 -1.30
N GLY A 5 -4.66 -3.70 -0.72
CA GLY A 5 -5.83 -4.53 -0.46
C GLY A 5 -6.82 -3.86 0.50
N GLU A 6 -6.36 -3.43 1.67
CA GLU A 6 -7.23 -2.81 2.67
C GLU A 6 -7.78 -1.45 2.21
N VAL A 7 -6.97 -0.62 1.53
CA VAL A 7 -7.43 0.67 0.99
C VAL A 7 -8.56 0.47 0.00
N THR A 8 -8.43 -0.52 -0.89
CA THR A 8 -9.48 -0.88 -1.86
C THR A 8 -10.74 -1.40 -1.17
N ILE A 9 -10.61 -2.25 -0.14
CA ILE A 9 -11.75 -2.72 0.65
C ILE A 9 -12.48 -1.57 1.34
N PHE A 10 -11.74 -0.63 1.93
CA PHE A 10 -12.35 0.54 2.58
C PHE A 10 -13.09 1.42 1.58
N SER A 11 -12.55 1.63 0.38
CA SER A 11 -13.25 2.34 -0.69
C SER A 11 -14.56 1.62 -1.08
N LYS A 12 -14.53 0.28 -1.20
CA LYS A 12 -15.74 -0.53 -1.43
C LYS A 12 -16.79 -0.36 -0.33
N ILE A 13 -16.39 -0.35 0.94
CA ILE A 13 -17.31 -0.10 2.07
C ILE A 13 -18.00 1.26 1.93
N VAL A 14 -17.25 2.32 1.59
CA VAL A 14 -17.82 3.66 1.37
C VAL A 14 -18.81 3.65 0.20
N ASN A 15 -18.46 2.99 -0.90
CA ASN A 15 -19.33 2.88 -2.08
C ASN A 15 -20.60 2.07 -1.80
N GLU A 16 -20.51 0.97 -1.07
CA GLU A 16 -21.69 0.19 -0.67
C GLU A 16 -22.59 0.99 0.27
N ALA A 17 -22.03 1.75 1.20
CA ALA A 17 -22.81 2.66 2.04
C ALA A 17 -23.49 3.75 1.21
N GLY A 18 -22.76 4.41 0.31
CA GLY A 18 -23.28 5.46 -0.58
C GLY A 18 -24.35 4.99 -1.58
N LYS A 19 -24.28 3.74 -2.03
CA LYS A 19 -25.31 3.13 -2.89
C LYS A 19 -26.63 2.90 -2.16
N ASN A 20 -26.56 2.57 -0.87
CA ASN A 20 -27.73 2.16 -0.08
C ASN A 20 -28.31 3.29 0.77
N TYR A 21 -27.58 4.38 1.00
CA TYR A 21 -27.98 5.44 1.92
C TYR A 21 -27.58 6.84 1.41
N ASN A 22 -28.48 7.79 1.64
CA ASN A 22 -28.14 9.21 1.66
C ASN A 22 -27.66 9.61 3.06
N PHE A 23 -26.93 10.72 3.13
CA PHE A 23 -26.32 11.24 4.34
C PHE A 23 -26.78 12.67 4.60
N LYS A 24 -26.85 13.05 5.88
CA LYS A 24 -27.35 14.37 6.29
C LYS A 24 -26.40 15.17 7.15
N SER A 25 -25.35 14.55 7.69
CA SER A 25 -24.36 15.26 8.49
C SER A 25 -22.99 14.59 8.46
N ILE A 26 -21.96 15.43 8.54
CA ILE A 26 -20.56 15.03 8.71
C ILE A 26 -20.06 15.63 10.02
N SER A 27 -19.49 14.82 10.89
CA SER A 27 -18.87 15.27 12.14
C SER A 27 -17.36 15.02 12.08
N ASN A 28 -16.59 16.10 12.13
CA ASN A 28 -15.14 16.03 12.32
C ASN A 28 -14.84 15.93 13.82
N LEU A 29 -14.25 14.81 14.23
CA LEU A 29 -13.83 14.55 15.61
C LEU A 29 -12.30 14.62 15.75
N SER A 30 -11.59 15.01 14.69
CA SER A 30 -10.15 15.22 14.71
C SER A 30 -9.81 16.65 15.12
N LYS A 31 -8.79 16.80 15.95
CA LYS A 31 -8.26 18.13 16.33
C LYS A 31 -7.32 18.75 15.30
N LYS A 32 -6.83 17.95 14.34
CA LYS A 32 -5.76 18.35 13.41
C LYS A 32 -6.19 18.45 11.95
N ASN A 33 -7.31 17.83 11.58
CA ASN A 33 -7.74 17.75 10.19
C ASN A 33 -8.89 18.75 9.96
N PRO A 34 -9.02 19.30 8.75
CA PRO A 34 -10.03 20.31 8.44
C PRO A 34 -11.44 19.72 8.42
N ASP A 35 -12.44 20.57 8.67
CA ASP A 35 -13.83 20.24 8.43
C ASP A 35 -14.10 20.04 6.94
N ILE A 36 -15.06 19.18 6.62
CA ILE A 36 -15.54 18.98 5.25
C ILE A 36 -16.71 19.95 5.04
N PRO A 37 -16.58 20.98 4.17
CA PRO A 37 -17.50 22.12 4.12
C PRO A 37 -18.79 21.82 3.35
N VAL A 38 -19.56 20.82 3.77
CA VAL A 38 -20.86 20.49 3.19
C VAL A 38 -21.93 21.45 3.70
N THR A 39 -22.65 22.09 2.79
CA THR A 39 -23.78 23.00 3.10
C THR A 39 -25.14 22.39 2.76
N TRP A 40 -25.17 21.19 2.19
CA TRP A 40 -26.39 20.51 1.74
C TRP A 40 -27.08 19.77 2.90
N LYS A 41 -28.42 19.87 2.98
CA LYS A 41 -29.23 19.16 3.98
C LYS A 41 -29.14 17.64 3.86
N GLU A 42 -29.06 17.17 2.62
CA GLU A 42 -28.80 15.77 2.28
C GLU A 42 -27.81 15.71 1.12
N PHE A 43 -26.98 14.68 1.11
CA PHE A 43 -25.92 14.47 0.14
C PHE A 43 -25.65 12.98 -0.06
N GLY A 44 -25.04 12.66 -1.20
CA GLY A 44 -24.51 11.34 -1.49
C GLY A 44 -23.02 11.27 -1.20
N ILE A 45 -22.52 10.06 -1.01
CA ILE A 45 -21.07 9.80 -0.94
C ILE A 45 -20.69 8.68 -1.91
N ARG A 46 -19.47 8.73 -2.42
CA ARG A 46 -18.79 7.64 -3.11
C ARG A 46 -17.30 7.70 -2.80
N SER A 47 -16.54 6.70 -3.22
CA SER A 47 -15.10 6.67 -3.01
C SER A 47 -14.36 6.08 -4.19
N GLU A 48 -13.15 6.57 -4.38
CA GLU A 48 -12.15 5.99 -5.27
C GLU A 48 -10.92 5.64 -4.43
N SER A 49 -10.18 4.61 -4.84
CA SER A 49 -8.90 4.25 -4.25
C SER A 49 -7.84 4.10 -5.34
N ARG A 50 -6.61 4.52 -5.00
CA ARG A 50 -5.45 4.37 -5.87
C ARG A 50 -4.20 4.11 -5.04
N GLY A 51 -3.68 2.89 -5.06
CA GLY A 51 -2.52 2.52 -4.27
C GLY A 51 -2.79 2.57 -2.77
N LYS A 52 -2.09 3.44 -2.04
CA LYS A 52 -2.34 3.68 -0.60
C LYS A 52 -3.20 4.91 -0.29
N GLU A 53 -3.87 5.43 -1.31
CA GLU A 53 -4.68 6.64 -1.21
C GLU A 53 -6.15 6.29 -1.42
N LEU A 54 -7.01 6.97 -0.65
CA LEU A 54 -8.46 6.84 -0.74
C LEU A 54 -9.06 8.24 -0.82
N VAL A 55 -9.91 8.49 -1.80
CA VAL A 55 -10.68 9.72 -1.91
C VAL A 55 -12.12 9.42 -1.53
N ILE A 56 -12.70 10.22 -0.64
CA ILE A 56 -14.15 10.29 -0.44
C ILE A 56 -14.66 11.46 -1.26
N ILE A 57 -15.71 11.21 -2.03
CA ILE A 57 -16.36 12.22 -2.85
C ILE A 57 -17.75 12.41 -2.26
N VAL A 58 -17.99 13.61 -1.75
CA VAL A 58 -19.28 14.03 -1.20
C VAL A 58 -19.96 14.91 -2.23
N PHE A 59 -21.17 14.56 -2.67
CA PHE A 59 -21.83 15.25 -3.77
C PHE A 59 -23.28 15.60 -3.47
N ARG A 60 -23.75 16.68 -4.08
CA ARG A 60 -25.15 17.12 -3.95
C ARG A 60 -26.08 16.18 -4.72
N LEU A 61 -27.12 15.70 -4.05
CA LEU A 61 -28.16 14.88 -4.69
C LEU A 61 -28.90 15.71 -5.76
N GLY A 62 -29.10 15.11 -6.94
CA GLY A 62 -29.84 15.73 -8.06
C GLY A 62 -29.07 16.78 -8.86
N ALA A 63 -27.83 17.13 -8.49
CA ALA A 63 -27.01 18.11 -9.21
C ALA A 63 -26.01 17.49 -10.21
N GLY A 64 -26.02 16.15 -10.36
CA GLY A 64 -25.01 15.44 -11.14
C GLY A 64 -23.60 15.59 -10.55
N GLU A 65 -22.57 15.51 -11.40
CA GLU A 65 -21.15 15.68 -11.02
C GLU A 65 -20.75 17.16 -10.83
N ALA A 66 -21.68 18.11 -10.97
CA ALA A 66 -21.37 19.54 -10.99
C ALA A 66 -21.04 20.12 -9.61
N GLU A 67 -21.54 19.51 -8.53
CA GLU A 67 -21.38 19.97 -7.15
C GLU A 67 -20.87 18.82 -6.25
N GLU A 68 -19.55 18.73 -6.11
CA GLU A 68 -18.90 17.74 -5.26
C GLU A 68 -17.70 18.33 -4.49
N ILE A 69 -17.43 17.74 -3.33
CA ILE A 69 -16.28 17.99 -2.48
C ILE A 69 -15.48 16.69 -2.43
N ARG A 70 -14.20 16.77 -2.83
CA ARG A 70 -13.29 15.62 -2.82
C ARG A 70 -12.38 15.71 -1.61
N VAL A 71 -12.23 14.59 -0.90
CA VAL A 71 -11.49 14.49 0.35
C VAL A 71 -10.47 13.37 0.23
N LEU A 72 -9.22 13.71 0.00
CA LEU A 72 -8.13 12.74 -0.08
C LEU A 72 -7.67 12.38 1.34
N VAL A 73 -7.83 11.10 1.68
CA VAL A 73 -7.56 10.51 2.99
C VAL A 73 -6.31 9.63 2.93
N ASN A 74 -5.34 9.96 3.76
CA ASN A 74 -4.18 9.10 4.04
C ASN A 74 -4.42 8.36 5.35
N LEU A 75 -4.62 7.04 5.26
CA LEU A 75 -4.98 6.18 6.39
C LEU A 75 -3.86 6.00 7.42
N SER A 76 -2.60 6.30 7.07
CA SER A 76 -1.43 6.09 7.94
C SER A 76 -1.40 4.68 8.56
N MET A 77 -1.03 4.51 9.84
CA MET A 77 -0.79 3.18 10.42
C MET A 77 -2.05 2.38 10.78
N THR A 78 -3.08 3.04 11.30
CA THR A 78 -4.24 2.42 11.97
C THR A 78 -5.58 2.98 11.50
N GLY A 79 -5.59 3.81 10.45
CA GLY A 79 -6.81 4.33 9.85
C GLY A 79 -7.62 3.23 9.18
N ILE A 80 -8.91 3.13 9.52
CA ILE A 80 -9.85 2.17 8.95
C ILE A 80 -11.20 2.83 8.70
N PHE A 81 -11.94 2.33 7.70
CA PHE A 81 -13.34 2.67 7.49
C PHE A 81 -14.25 1.52 7.89
N CYS A 82 -15.36 1.85 8.57
CA CYS A 82 -16.43 0.90 8.85
C CYS A 82 -17.80 1.57 8.74
N PHE A 83 -18.80 0.80 8.35
CA PHE A 83 -20.19 1.24 8.25
C PHE A 83 -21.06 0.38 9.17
N ASN A 84 -21.69 0.99 10.16
CA ASN A 84 -22.39 0.26 11.23
C ASN A 84 -23.81 0.83 11.44
N LYS A 85 -24.72 -0.02 11.95
CA LYS A 85 -26.07 0.36 12.37
C LYS A 85 -26.07 1.04 13.75
N THR A 86 -25.39 2.17 13.84
CA THR A 86 -25.38 3.05 15.01
C THR A 86 -24.97 4.46 14.59
N THR A 87 -25.49 5.46 15.29
CA THR A 87 -25.03 6.86 15.19
C THR A 87 -24.10 7.25 16.32
N GLU A 88 -23.95 6.40 17.34
CA GLU A 88 -23.00 6.64 18.44
C GLU A 88 -21.58 6.32 17.95
N PRO A 89 -20.64 7.27 18.03
CA PRO A 89 -19.28 7.06 17.56
C PRO A 89 -18.52 6.08 18.48
N PRO A 90 -17.96 4.98 17.93
CA PRO A 90 -17.07 4.11 18.70
C PRO A 90 -15.79 4.82 19.18
N LYS A 91 -14.97 4.11 19.95
CA LYS A 91 -13.64 4.62 20.34
C LYS A 91 -12.80 4.94 19.09
N TYR A 92 -12.02 6.01 19.20
CA TYR A 92 -11.02 6.44 18.20
C TYR A 92 -11.57 6.93 16.85
N VAL A 93 -12.88 7.17 16.72
CA VAL A 93 -13.45 7.83 15.53
C VAL A 93 -12.84 9.22 15.36
N LYS A 94 -12.47 9.56 14.11
CA LYS A 94 -11.95 10.87 13.70
C LYS A 94 -12.88 11.59 12.74
N LEU A 95 -13.65 10.87 11.94
CA LEU A 95 -14.62 11.42 11.01
C LEU A 95 -15.86 10.53 10.98
N GLN A 96 -17.04 11.11 10.98
CA GLN A 96 -18.32 10.39 10.96
C GLN A 96 -19.25 10.98 9.91
N PHE A 97 -19.92 10.14 9.13
CA PHE A 97 -21.02 10.50 8.25
C PHE A 97 -22.29 9.81 8.75
N ILE A 98 -23.33 10.56 9.08
CA ILE A 98 -24.61 10.01 9.57
C ILE A 98 -25.61 9.94 8.41
N THR A 99 -26.23 8.78 8.25
CA THR A 99 -27.27 8.56 7.24
C THR A 99 -28.52 9.42 7.50
N SER A 100 -29.24 9.78 6.44
CA SER A 100 -30.48 10.55 6.51
C SER A 100 -31.53 9.92 7.42
N CYS A 101 -31.61 8.58 7.41
CA CYS A 101 -32.52 7.80 8.26
C CYS A 101 -32.06 7.65 9.71
N THR A 102 -30.92 8.25 10.11
CA THR A 102 -30.41 8.28 11.49
C THR A 102 -30.20 6.93 12.17
N THR A 103 -30.02 5.87 11.40
CA THR A 103 -29.85 4.51 11.96
C THR A 103 -28.46 3.95 11.73
N HIS A 104 -27.72 4.49 10.77
CA HIS A 104 -26.39 4.04 10.40
C HIS A 104 -25.42 5.20 10.26
N SER A 105 -24.14 4.90 10.43
CA SER A 105 -23.05 5.82 10.18
C SER A 105 -21.85 5.14 9.54
N LEU A 106 -21.18 5.89 8.65
CA LEU A 106 -19.84 5.59 8.18
C LEU A 106 -18.85 6.27 9.12
N PHE A 107 -17.83 5.53 9.56
CA PHE A 107 -16.79 6.02 10.45
C PHE A 107 -15.42 5.86 9.81
N PHE A 108 -14.58 6.89 9.96
CA PHE A 108 -13.13 6.76 9.87
C PHE A 108 -12.58 6.72 11.30
N SER A 109 -12.00 5.58 11.69
CA SER A 109 -11.38 5.38 12.99
C SER A 109 -9.88 5.29 12.86
N ASP A 110 -9.15 5.92 13.78
CA ASP A 110 -7.70 5.86 13.79
C ASP A 110 -7.15 5.94 15.22
N GLN A 111 -6.71 4.78 15.73
CA GLN A 111 -6.23 4.65 17.10
C GLN A 111 -5.00 5.52 17.39
N LYS A 112 -4.04 5.59 16.44
CA LYS A 112 -2.82 6.41 16.61
C LYS A 112 -3.04 7.89 16.30
N GLY A 113 -4.13 8.24 15.62
CA GLY A 113 -4.43 9.63 15.24
C GLY A 113 -3.43 10.21 14.24
N TRP A 114 -2.76 9.38 13.44
CA TRP A 114 -1.79 9.79 12.43
C TRP A 114 -2.39 9.92 11.03
N GLY A 115 -3.58 9.38 10.79
CA GLY A 115 -4.34 9.56 9.57
C GLY A 115 -4.67 11.04 9.34
N VAL A 116 -4.52 11.50 8.11
CA VAL A 116 -4.75 12.89 7.69
C VAL A 116 -5.66 12.93 6.49
N TRP A 117 -6.43 14.01 6.35
CA TRP A 117 -7.18 14.27 5.13
C TRP A 117 -7.11 15.73 4.76
N HIS A 118 -7.25 16.00 3.47
CA HIS A 118 -7.34 17.35 2.92
C HIS A 118 -8.46 17.42 1.89
N ILE A 119 -9.02 18.62 1.72
CA ILE A 119 -9.99 18.90 0.68
C ILE A 119 -9.20 19.12 -0.61
N ALA A 120 -9.45 18.28 -1.60
CA ALA A 120 -8.76 18.33 -2.88
C ALA A 120 -9.27 19.50 -3.73
N GLU A 121 -8.34 20.22 -4.38
CA GLU A 121 -8.69 21.22 -5.37
C GLU A 121 -9.20 20.57 -6.66
N LYS A 122 -9.88 21.35 -7.51
CA LYS A 122 -10.47 20.83 -8.74
C LYS A 122 -9.37 20.30 -9.67
N GLY A 123 -9.36 18.99 -9.89
CA GLY A 123 -8.40 18.29 -10.73
C GLY A 123 -7.28 17.58 -9.96
N GLU A 124 -7.14 17.83 -8.65
CA GLU A 124 -6.18 17.13 -7.80
C GLU A 124 -6.87 15.92 -7.14
N LEU A 125 -6.59 14.73 -7.65
CA LEU A 125 -7.18 13.50 -7.09
C LEU A 125 -6.22 12.71 -6.21
N TRP A 126 -4.96 12.67 -6.61
CA TRP A 126 -3.95 11.78 -6.07
C TRP A 126 -2.66 12.56 -5.85
N SER A 127 -1.82 12.09 -4.92
CA SER A 127 -0.50 12.69 -4.76
C SER A 127 0.34 12.46 -6.03
N ASP A 128 1.05 13.49 -6.48
CA ASP A 128 1.91 13.49 -7.66
C ASP A 128 3.13 12.56 -7.55
N ASN A 129 3.53 12.25 -6.32
CA ASN A 129 4.68 11.41 -6.00
C ASN A 129 4.39 9.89 -6.02
N ARG A 130 3.30 9.47 -6.67
CA ARG A 130 2.83 8.08 -6.67
C ARG A 130 2.56 7.54 -8.07
N GLY A 131 3.06 6.33 -8.30
CA GLY A 131 2.88 5.60 -9.55
C GLY A 131 1.45 5.08 -9.76
N PRO A 132 1.19 4.48 -10.93
CA PRO A 132 -0.08 3.82 -11.24
C PRO A 132 -0.42 2.71 -10.25
N ASP A 133 -1.70 2.48 -10.02
CA ASP A 133 -2.22 1.42 -9.16
C ASP A 133 -2.05 0.03 -9.82
N PRO A 134 -1.37 -0.94 -9.18
CA PRO A 134 -1.22 -2.29 -9.70
C PRO A 134 -2.54 -3.04 -9.96
N LEU A 135 -3.62 -2.75 -9.24
CA LEU A 135 -4.92 -3.42 -9.39
C LEU A 135 -5.72 -2.87 -10.57
N THR A 136 -5.84 -1.55 -10.68
CA THR A 136 -6.75 -0.88 -11.62
C THR A 136 -6.05 -0.30 -12.85
N GLU A 137 -4.74 -0.04 -12.77
CA GLU A 137 -3.92 0.57 -13.81
C GLU A 137 -2.72 -0.32 -14.18
N TYR A 138 -2.91 -1.65 -14.20
CA TYR A 138 -1.82 -2.63 -14.29
C TYR A 138 -0.84 -2.39 -15.44
N ASP A 139 -1.33 -2.17 -16.66
CA ASP A 139 -0.45 -1.99 -17.82
C ASP A 139 0.39 -0.71 -17.70
N LEU A 140 -0.20 0.36 -17.14
CA LEU A 140 0.52 1.59 -16.83
C LEU A 140 1.53 1.38 -15.71
N PHE A 141 1.18 0.62 -14.67
CA PHE A 141 2.07 0.24 -13.57
C PHE A 141 3.29 -0.53 -14.10
N ARG A 142 3.05 -1.61 -14.85
CA ARG A 142 4.11 -2.45 -15.43
C ARG A 142 5.03 -1.63 -16.31
N LYS A 143 4.45 -0.88 -17.26
CA LYS A 143 5.21 0.01 -18.14
C LYS A 143 6.02 1.04 -17.36
N ASN A 144 5.44 1.65 -16.33
CA ASN A 144 6.12 2.65 -15.49
C ASN A 144 7.34 2.07 -14.78
N VAL A 145 7.27 0.83 -14.28
CA VAL A 145 8.42 0.15 -13.67
C VAL A 145 9.50 -0.14 -14.72
N LEU A 146 9.14 -0.85 -15.80
CA LEU A 146 10.10 -1.34 -16.79
C LEU A 146 10.76 -0.22 -17.60
N SER A 147 10.04 0.88 -17.86
CA SER A 147 10.58 2.03 -18.60
C SER A 147 11.58 2.86 -17.75
N ASN A 148 11.61 2.67 -16.43
CA ASN A 148 12.37 3.51 -15.50
C ASN A 148 13.47 2.75 -14.72
N LEU A 149 13.90 1.56 -15.16
CA LEU A 149 14.90 0.72 -14.45
C LEU A 149 16.26 1.41 -14.18
N LYS A 150 16.56 2.49 -14.90
CA LYS A 150 17.75 3.34 -14.67
C LYS A 150 17.64 4.24 -13.43
N ALA A 151 16.46 4.39 -12.85
CA ALA A 151 16.25 5.22 -11.68
C ALA A 151 17.04 4.73 -10.46
N LYS A 152 17.48 5.68 -9.61
CA LYS A 152 18.30 5.40 -8.43
C LYS A 152 17.64 4.46 -7.42
N GLN A 153 16.32 4.43 -7.38
CA GLN A 153 15.51 3.58 -6.52
C GLN A 153 15.79 2.09 -6.77
N PHE A 154 16.07 1.71 -8.02
CA PHE A 154 16.35 0.34 -8.43
C PHE A 154 17.81 -0.10 -8.20
N ASN A 155 18.68 0.79 -7.71
CA ASN A 155 20.01 0.40 -7.22
C ASN A 155 19.96 -0.35 -5.87
N ASN A 156 18.82 -0.28 -5.18
CA ASN A 156 18.60 -0.95 -3.90
C ASN A 156 18.25 -2.43 -4.11
N CYS A 157 18.15 -3.19 -3.03
CA CYS A 157 17.62 -4.55 -3.14
C CYS A 157 16.11 -4.54 -3.45
N ILE A 158 15.63 -5.63 -4.03
CA ILE A 158 14.23 -5.76 -4.48
C ILE A 158 13.22 -5.55 -3.35
N CYS A 159 13.50 -6.01 -2.12
CA CYS A 159 12.58 -5.81 -1.00
C CYS A 159 12.44 -4.34 -0.58
N GLU A 160 13.44 -3.51 -0.85
CA GLU A 160 13.38 -2.07 -0.62
C GLU A 160 12.72 -1.36 -1.78
N ALA A 161 13.06 -1.72 -3.02
CA ALA A 161 12.45 -1.15 -4.22
C ALA A 161 10.93 -1.35 -4.25
N LEU A 162 10.42 -2.50 -3.80
CA LEU A 162 8.98 -2.77 -3.68
C LEU A 162 8.23 -1.81 -2.75
N LEU A 163 8.92 -1.04 -1.89
CA LEU A 163 8.29 -0.03 -1.04
C LEU A 163 8.26 1.38 -1.67
N GLU A 164 8.89 1.58 -2.83
CA GLU A 164 8.96 2.86 -3.53
C GLU A 164 7.63 3.18 -4.21
N GLN A 165 6.85 4.09 -3.62
CA GLN A 165 5.46 4.35 -4.04
C GLN A 165 5.33 5.03 -5.41
N LEU A 166 6.42 5.61 -5.95
CA LEU A 166 6.46 6.10 -7.33
C LEU A 166 6.38 4.97 -8.37
N TYR A 167 6.73 3.74 -7.96
CA TYR A 167 6.78 2.58 -8.84
C TYR A 167 5.80 1.50 -8.41
N PHE A 168 5.74 1.19 -7.11
CA PHE A 168 4.90 0.14 -6.52
C PHE A 168 3.86 0.75 -5.59
N ASN A 169 3.02 1.64 -6.14
CA ASN A 169 2.00 2.33 -5.36
C ASN A 169 1.02 1.32 -4.75
N GLY A 170 0.85 1.35 -3.43
CA GLY A 170 0.00 0.36 -2.74
C GLY A 170 0.78 -0.76 -2.06
N ILE A 171 1.95 -1.16 -2.56
CA ILE A 171 2.74 -2.24 -1.96
C ILE A 171 3.41 -1.75 -0.68
N GLY A 172 3.19 -2.44 0.43
CA GLY A 172 3.80 -2.15 1.72
C GLY A 172 4.54 -3.36 2.29
N ASN A 173 4.64 -3.39 3.62
CA ASN A 173 5.57 -4.27 4.31
C ASN A 173 5.14 -5.73 4.29
N TYR A 174 3.83 -6.00 4.42
CA TYR A 174 3.37 -7.39 4.36
C TYR A 174 3.30 -7.87 2.90
N LEU A 175 2.81 -7.02 1.99
CA LEU A 175 2.71 -7.39 0.58
C LEU A 175 4.07 -7.71 -0.02
N ARG A 176 5.12 -6.92 0.27
CA ARG A 176 6.47 -7.23 -0.25
C ARG A 176 6.96 -8.61 0.21
N ALA A 177 6.65 -9.02 1.43
CA ALA A 177 7.08 -10.32 1.96
C ALA A 177 6.32 -11.46 1.27
N GLU A 178 4.99 -11.32 1.16
CA GLU A 178 4.11 -12.29 0.51
C GLU A 178 4.40 -12.44 -1.00
N ILE A 179 4.69 -11.33 -1.69
CA ILE A 179 5.04 -11.29 -3.11
C ILE A 179 6.40 -11.97 -3.34
N LEU A 180 7.44 -11.58 -2.61
CA LEU A 180 8.77 -12.17 -2.77
C LEU A 180 8.79 -13.66 -2.41
N PHE A 181 8.01 -14.04 -1.40
CA PHE A 181 7.86 -15.44 -1.02
C PHE A 181 7.23 -16.28 -2.13
N ARG A 182 6.11 -15.82 -2.71
CA ARG A 182 5.42 -16.50 -3.83
C ARG A 182 6.31 -16.55 -5.08
N ALA A 183 7.03 -15.47 -5.36
CA ALA A 183 7.98 -15.39 -6.48
C ALA A 183 9.23 -16.26 -6.27
N GLY A 184 9.50 -16.73 -5.05
CA GLY A 184 10.74 -17.43 -4.72
C GLY A 184 12.00 -16.57 -4.86
N ILE A 185 11.86 -15.23 -4.83
CA ILE A 185 12.95 -14.29 -5.06
C ILE A 185 13.62 -13.93 -3.74
N ASN A 186 14.95 -14.00 -3.70
CA ASN A 186 15.70 -13.55 -2.54
C ASN A 186 15.54 -12.02 -2.36
N PRO A 187 15.03 -11.54 -1.21
CA PRO A 187 14.73 -10.12 -0.97
C PRO A 187 15.93 -9.19 -1.13
N PHE A 188 17.15 -9.71 -1.03
CA PHE A 188 18.40 -8.92 -1.05
C PHE A 188 19.06 -8.85 -2.42
N LEU A 189 18.48 -9.44 -3.46
CA LEU A 189 18.98 -9.28 -4.82
C LEU A 189 18.82 -7.83 -5.29
N PRO A 190 19.75 -7.30 -6.10
CA PRO A 190 19.60 -5.98 -6.69
C PRO A 190 18.30 -5.90 -7.49
N ALA A 191 17.49 -4.87 -7.22
CA ALA A 191 16.17 -4.72 -7.84
C ALA A 191 16.27 -4.61 -9.36
N ARG A 192 17.25 -3.85 -9.86
CA ARG A 192 17.50 -3.72 -11.31
C ARG A 192 17.73 -5.08 -11.97
N ASP A 193 18.55 -5.95 -11.38
CA ASP A 193 18.88 -7.24 -11.97
C ASP A 193 17.63 -8.13 -12.09
N VAL A 194 16.81 -8.16 -11.02
CA VAL A 194 15.55 -8.91 -10.99
C VAL A 194 14.57 -8.39 -12.06
N LEU A 195 14.42 -7.07 -12.18
CA LEU A 195 13.46 -6.44 -13.08
C LEU A 195 13.93 -6.39 -14.53
N GLN A 196 15.24 -6.29 -14.77
CA GLN A 196 15.82 -6.30 -16.11
C GLN A 196 15.61 -7.67 -16.78
N ALA A 197 15.76 -8.77 -16.01
CA ALA A 197 15.47 -10.11 -16.53
C ALA A 197 14.02 -10.26 -17.03
N ILE A 198 13.08 -9.54 -16.42
CA ILE A 198 11.67 -9.48 -16.86
C ILE A 198 11.55 -8.66 -18.14
N ALA A 199 12.18 -7.48 -18.20
CA ALA A 199 12.17 -6.63 -19.39
C ALA A 199 12.79 -7.33 -20.60
N ASP A 200 13.87 -8.09 -20.41
CA ASP A 200 14.60 -8.77 -21.47
C ASP A 200 13.80 -9.93 -22.09
N THR A 201 12.84 -10.50 -21.33
CA THR A 201 11.98 -11.61 -21.78
C THR A 201 10.57 -11.15 -22.20
N GLU A 202 10.30 -9.84 -22.15
CA GLU A 202 9.00 -9.25 -22.48
C GLU A 202 8.72 -9.38 -23.99
N GLY A 203 7.70 -10.17 -24.35
CA GLY A 203 7.29 -10.40 -25.74
C GLY A 203 7.83 -11.69 -26.38
N GLU A 204 8.60 -12.50 -25.66
CA GLU A 204 9.02 -13.82 -26.13
C GLU A 204 7.84 -14.83 -26.10
N GLU A 205 7.57 -15.49 -27.23
CA GLU A 205 6.61 -16.60 -27.32
C GLU A 205 7.08 -17.78 -26.45
N GLY A 206 6.69 -17.79 -25.17
CA GLY A 206 7.10 -18.83 -24.23
C GLY A 206 7.42 -18.37 -22.82
N ALA A 207 7.28 -17.06 -22.49
CA ALA A 207 7.32 -16.55 -21.12
C ALA A 207 6.19 -17.17 -20.27
N LYS A 208 6.38 -18.42 -19.84
CA LYS A 208 5.42 -19.24 -19.12
C LYS A 208 5.71 -19.14 -17.62
N GLY A 209 5.21 -18.07 -17.01
CA GLY A 209 5.22 -17.92 -15.56
C GLY A 209 4.71 -16.55 -15.14
N GLU A 210 3.97 -16.50 -14.03
CA GLU A 210 3.63 -15.25 -13.35
C GLU A 210 4.92 -14.64 -12.78
N ASP A 211 5.25 -13.42 -13.20
CA ASP A 211 6.45 -12.71 -12.71
C ASP A 211 6.16 -11.88 -11.44
N ILE A 212 7.18 -11.21 -10.90
CA ILE A 212 7.02 -10.42 -9.67
C ILE A 212 6.08 -9.21 -9.85
N LEU A 213 5.98 -8.64 -11.05
CA LEU A 213 5.08 -7.52 -11.35
C LEU A 213 3.64 -8.01 -11.46
N ASP A 214 3.42 -9.19 -12.05
CA ASP A 214 2.10 -9.84 -12.03
C ASP A 214 1.65 -10.10 -10.58
N LEU A 215 2.56 -10.62 -9.74
CA LEU A 215 2.30 -10.83 -8.31
C LEU A 215 2.02 -9.52 -7.54
N CYS A 216 2.56 -8.38 -7.98
CA CYS A 216 2.21 -7.07 -7.40
C CYS A 216 0.74 -6.70 -7.64
N ARG A 217 0.04 -7.35 -8.58
CA ARG A 217 -1.41 -7.23 -8.80
C ARG A 217 -2.18 -8.38 -8.17
N SER A 218 -1.81 -9.62 -8.46
CA SER A 218 -2.61 -10.79 -8.07
C SER A 218 -2.66 -10.98 -6.55
N VAL A 219 -1.54 -10.79 -5.84
CA VAL A 219 -1.48 -10.97 -4.38
C VAL A 219 -2.36 -9.95 -3.64
N PRO A 220 -2.32 -8.63 -3.92
CA PRO A 220 -3.29 -7.71 -3.35
C PRO A 220 -4.74 -7.98 -3.79
N GLN A 221 -4.96 -8.48 -5.01
CA GLN A 221 -6.29 -8.82 -5.50
C GLN A 221 -6.91 -9.98 -4.70
N GLU A 222 -6.12 -10.95 -4.24
CA GLU A 222 -6.57 -12.00 -3.31
C GLU A 222 -7.13 -11.37 -2.01
N VAL A 223 -6.41 -10.42 -1.41
CA VAL A 223 -6.83 -9.70 -0.19
C VAL A 223 -8.19 -9.04 -0.41
N VAL A 224 -8.35 -8.33 -1.53
CA VAL A 224 -9.60 -7.66 -1.90
C VAL A 224 -10.74 -8.65 -2.11
N THR A 225 -10.49 -9.74 -2.82
CA THR A 225 -11.52 -10.73 -3.21
C THR A 225 -12.03 -11.50 -2.01
N LEU A 226 -11.14 -11.86 -1.08
CA LEU A 226 -11.47 -12.59 0.14
C LEU A 226 -12.02 -11.68 1.25
N GLY A 227 -11.97 -10.36 1.06
CA GLY A 227 -12.33 -9.36 2.05
C GLY A 227 -11.45 -9.45 3.29
N ILE A 228 -10.15 -9.67 3.10
CA ILE A 228 -9.19 -9.81 4.19
C ILE A 228 -8.89 -8.42 4.76
N ASN A 229 -9.15 -8.26 6.05
CA ASN A 229 -8.78 -7.08 6.80
C ASN A 229 -7.95 -7.50 8.00
N LYS A 230 -6.64 -7.23 7.98
CA LYS A 230 -5.74 -7.57 9.10
C LYS A 230 -6.05 -6.84 10.41
N TYR A 231 -6.89 -5.81 10.35
CA TYR A 231 -7.34 -5.02 11.50
C TYR A 231 -8.69 -5.48 12.04
N ALA A 232 -9.33 -6.46 11.41
CA ALA A 232 -10.55 -7.05 11.95
C ALA A 232 -10.26 -7.77 13.27
N GLU A 233 -11.23 -7.78 14.17
CA GLU A 233 -11.14 -8.51 15.44
C GLU A 233 -10.97 -10.02 15.19
N ASP A 234 -11.69 -10.56 14.21
CA ASP A 234 -11.44 -11.90 13.67
C ASP A 234 -10.42 -11.82 12.53
N ASN A 235 -9.20 -12.26 12.82
CA ASN A 235 -8.09 -12.29 11.87
C ASN A 235 -7.85 -13.67 11.25
N LYS A 236 -8.79 -14.63 11.37
CA LYS A 236 -8.60 -15.99 10.84
C LYS A 236 -8.31 -16.00 9.34
N LYS A 237 -9.08 -15.26 8.54
CA LYS A 237 -8.85 -15.15 7.09
C LYS A 237 -7.45 -14.63 6.76
N TRP A 238 -6.96 -13.68 7.55
CA TRP A 238 -5.60 -13.14 7.42
C TRP A 238 -4.54 -14.19 7.76
N ALA A 239 -4.71 -14.88 8.90
CA ALA A 239 -3.76 -15.90 9.35
C ALA A 239 -3.66 -17.09 8.38
N ASP A 240 -4.78 -17.49 7.79
CA ASP A 240 -4.87 -18.55 6.78
C ASP A 240 -4.23 -18.13 5.44
N TRP A 241 -4.38 -16.85 5.06
CA TRP A 241 -3.85 -16.32 3.81
C TRP A 241 -2.35 -16.05 3.83
N CYS A 242 -1.81 -15.57 4.96
CA CYS A 242 -0.38 -15.26 5.10
C CYS A 242 0.49 -16.51 5.02
N GLN A 243 1.47 -16.49 4.12
CA GLN A 243 2.42 -17.59 3.89
C GLN A 243 3.83 -17.28 4.41
N CYS A 244 4.19 -16.00 4.53
CA CYS A 244 5.52 -15.56 4.93
C CYS A 244 5.52 -14.53 6.07
N TYR A 245 4.71 -13.49 5.96
CA TYR A 245 4.72 -12.38 6.92
C TYR A 245 4.28 -12.86 8.30
N ASP A 246 5.18 -12.75 9.27
CA ASP A 246 4.97 -13.19 10.66
C ASP A 246 4.59 -14.67 10.83
N LYS A 247 5.00 -15.52 9.88
CA LYS A 247 4.75 -16.97 9.95
C LYS A 247 5.87 -17.74 10.67
N PRO A 248 5.52 -18.73 11.51
CA PRO A 248 6.52 -19.63 12.11
C PRO A 248 7.42 -20.27 11.05
N GLY A 249 8.72 -20.37 11.36
CA GLY A 249 9.73 -20.92 10.43
C GLY A 249 10.30 -19.92 9.43
N MET A 250 9.74 -18.71 9.32
CA MET A 250 10.32 -17.63 8.52
C MET A 250 11.40 -16.87 9.30
N THR A 251 12.31 -16.25 8.57
CA THR A 251 13.30 -15.33 9.12
C THR A 251 12.82 -13.90 8.94
N ALA A 252 13.05 -13.06 9.95
CA ALA A 252 12.83 -11.62 9.85
C ALA A 252 14.16 -10.86 9.99
N THR A 253 14.45 -9.99 9.03
CA THR A 253 15.68 -9.18 8.96
C THR A 253 15.34 -7.72 8.74
N LYS A 254 16.20 -6.80 9.18
CA LYS A 254 16.01 -5.36 8.94
C LYS A 254 16.58 -4.97 7.59
N ASP A 255 15.80 -4.25 6.79
CA ASP A 255 16.30 -3.52 5.62
C ASP A 255 17.09 -2.27 6.03
N LYS A 256 17.67 -1.55 5.06
CA LYS A 256 18.49 -0.36 5.35
C LYS A 256 17.73 0.75 6.10
N ASN A 257 16.40 0.78 5.98
CA ASN A 257 15.53 1.77 6.59
C ASN A 257 14.97 1.28 7.94
N GLY A 258 15.45 0.14 8.43
CA GLY A 258 15.08 -0.44 9.72
C GLY A 258 13.74 -1.17 9.74
N ARG A 259 13.08 -1.35 8.59
CA ARG A 259 11.82 -2.10 8.50
C ARG A 259 12.11 -3.59 8.42
N MET A 260 11.31 -4.40 9.10
CA MET A 260 11.43 -5.86 9.06
C MET A 260 10.93 -6.40 7.72
N ILE A 261 11.72 -7.22 7.05
CA ILE A 261 11.34 -8.04 5.90
C ILE A 261 11.36 -9.51 6.34
N TYR A 262 10.23 -10.19 6.14
CA TYR A 262 10.09 -11.63 6.38
C TYR A 262 10.43 -12.38 5.10
N HIS A 263 11.18 -13.48 5.22
CA HIS A 263 11.61 -14.29 4.08
C HIS A 263 12.01 -15.70 4.52
N LYS A 264 12.22 -16.60 3.54
CA LYS A 264 12.67 -17.97 3.84
C LYS A 264 14.10 -17.99 4.41
N PRO A 265 14.42 -18.87 5.38
CA PRO A 265 15.74 -18.90 6.04
C PRO A 265 16.94 -19.10 5.11
N GLU A 266 16.78 -19.81 4.00
CA GLU A 266 17.86 -20.11 3.05
C GLU A 266 18.52 -18.85 2.46
N PHE A 267 17.77 -17.74 2.37
CA PHE A 267 18.28 -16.49 1.79
C PHE A 267 19.32 -15.77 2.67
N ILE A 268 19.50 -16.16 3.94
CA ILE A 268 20.53 -15.61 4.84
C ILE A 268 21.96 -15.99 4.37
N SER A 269 22.11 -17.17 3.76
CA SER A 269 23.42 -17.75 3.41
C SER A 269 24.20 -16.95 2.35
N VAL A 270 23.50 -16.15 1.54
CA VAL A 270 24.07 -15.36 0.43
C VAL A 270 24.66 -14.01 0.90
N VAL A 271 24.19 -13.47 2.03
CA VAL A 271 24.65 -12.16 2.54
C VAL A 271 26.00 -12.28 3.27
N LYS A 272 26.25 -13.41 3.94
CA LYS A 272 27.52 -13.65 4.65
C LYS A 272 28.68 -13.94 3.70
N SER A 273 28.44 -14.63 2.59
CA SER A 273 29.45 -14.99 1.58
C SER A 273 29.96 -13.77 0.79
N LYS A 274 29.11 -12.80 0.45
CA LYS A 274 29.55 -11.54 -0.18
C LYS A 274 30.38 -10.65 0.75
N LYS A 275 30.10 -10.62 2.06
CA LYS A 275 30.89 -9.86 3.04
C LYS A 275 32.29 -10.45 3.26
N VAL A 276 32.43 -11.78 3.22
CA VAL A 276 33.73 -12.46 3.35
C VAL A 276 34.58 -12.25 2.09
N ALA A 277 33.98 -12.27 0.90
CA ALA A 277 34.69 -12.01 -0.35
C ALA A 277 35.19 -10.56 -0.49
N SER A 278 34.50 -9.57 0.10
CA SER A 278 34.95 -8.17 0.09
C SER A 278 36.00 -7.83 1.16
N SER A 279 36.25 -8.71 2.13
CA SER A 279 37.25 -8.49 3.20
C SER A 279 38.61 -9.12 2.92
N SER A 280 38.77 -9.86 1.82
CA SER A 280 40.04 -10.46 1.40
C SER A 280 40.69 -9.66 0.27
N THR A 281 41.09 -8.42 0.53
CA THR A 281 42.12 -7.75 -0.25
C THR A 281 43.47 -7.92 0.45
N GLU A 282 44.35 -8.67 -0.21
CA GLU A 282 45.71 -8.99 0.18
C GLU A 282 46.52 -7.73 0.54
N THR A 283 46.95 -7.63 1.80
CA THR A 283 48.05 -6.74 2.18
C THR A 283 49.37 -7.32 1.68
N SER A 284 49.91 -6.74 0.60
CA SER A 284 51.29 -6.97 0.16
C SER A 284 52.29 -6.32 1.14
N PRO A 285 53.43 -6.94 1.48
CA PRO A 285 54.37 -6.37 2.44
C PRO A 285 55.25 -5.28 1.81
N SER A 286 55.20 -4.06 2.37
CA SER A 286 56.08 -2.96 1.97
C SER A 286 57.52 -3.18 2.45
N LYS A 287 58.48 -3.30 1.52
CA LYS A 287 59.92 -3.28 1.80
C LYS A 287 60.37 -1.87 2.23
N ARG A 288 60.78 -1.73 3.49
CA ARG A 288 61.44 -0.53 4.03
C ARG A 288 62.89 -0.46 3.51
N LYS A 289 63.20 0.51 2.64
CA LYS A 289 64.59 0.90 2.32
C LYS A 289 65.14 1.76 3.47
N LYS A 290 66.21 1.30 4.12
CA LYS A 290 67.10 2.15 4.95
C LYS A 290 67.90 3.05 4.01
N LYS A 291 67.90 4.37 4.27
CA LYS A 291 68.90 5.29 3.73
C LYS A 291 69.89 5.60 4.85
N SER A 292 71.17 5.46 4.48
CA SER A 292 72.36 6.06 5.12
C SER A 292 72.27 7.57 5.12
#